data_AF-S9SAM1-F1
#
_entry.id   AF-S9SAM1-F1
#
_cell.length_a   1.000
_cell.length_b   1.000
_cell.length_c   1.000
_cell.angle_alpha   90.00
_cell.angle_beta   90.00
_cell.angle_gamma   90.00
#
_symmetry.space_group_name_H-M   'P 1'
#
loop_
_entity.id
_entity.type
_entity.pdbx_description
1 polymer ?
#
loop_
_entity_poly.entity_id
_entity_poly.type
_entity_poly.pdbx_seq_one_letter_code
_entity_poly.pdbx_strand_id
1 'polypeptide(L)' 'MRIDYGPGYRVYFVERGDVLLLCGGDKNSQPRDIKKAKNLAKEY' A
#
# COMPACT_ATOMS: atom_id res chain seq x y z
N MET A 1 -2.92 -3.61 7.32
CA MET A 1 -4.40 -3.69 7.41
C MET A 1 -4.97 -3.83 6.01
N ARG A 2 -5.86 -4.81 5.76
CA ARG A 2 -6.48 -5.02 4.44
C ARG A 2 -7.93 -4.51 4.51
N ILE A 3 -8.25 -3.47 3.77
CA ILE A 3 -9.62 -2.92 3.70
C ILE A 3 -10.30 -3.53 2.48
N ASP A 4 -11.25 -4.44 2.69
CA ASP A 4 -12.00 -5.10 1.62
C ASP A 4 -13.29 -4.29 1.29
N TYR A 5 -13.15 -3.06 0.75
CA TYR A 5 -14.29 -2.21 0.33
C TYR A 5 -14.15 -1.75 -1.13
N GLY A 6 -15.17 -1.99 -1.97
CA GLY A 6 -15.17 -1.65 -3.41
C GLY A 6 -14.49 -2.70 -4.32
N PRO A 7 -14.29 -2.43 -5.63
CA PRO A 7 -13.97 -3.42 -6.69
C PRO A 7 -12.60 -4.13 -6.59
N GLY A 8 -11.97 -4.14 -5.41
CA GLY A 8 -10.73 -4.85 -5.13
C GLY A 8 -9.49 -3.96 -5.08
N TYR A 9 -9.62 -2.72 -4.58
CA TYR A 9 -8.48 -1.86 -4.32
C TYR A 9 -7.71 -2.30 -3.06
N ARG A 10 -6.39 -2.16 -3.09
CA ARG A 10 -5.46 -2.40 -1.98
C ARG A 10 -4.63 -1.15 -1.76
N VAL A 11 -4.63 -0.66 -0.53
CA VAL A 11 -3.83 0.50 -0.11
C VAL A 11 -2.72 0.03 0.82
N TYR A 12 -1.52 0.53 0.60
CA TYR A 12 -0.33 0.26 1.39
C TYR A 12 0.08 1.53 2.11
N PHE A 13 0.36 1.42 3.39
CA PHE A 13 0.75 2.54 4.24
C PHE A 13 1.82 2.10 5.23
N VAL A 14 2.53 3.08 5.79
CA VAL A 14 3.38 2.91 6.97
C VAL A 14 2.87 3.81 8.08
N GLU A 15 3.11 3.39 9.31
CA GLU A 15 2.77 4.17 10.50
C GLU A 15 4.07 4.53 11.22
N ARG A 16 4.39 5.83 11.24
CA ARG A 16 5.57 6.39 11.94
C ARG A 16 5.11 7.62 12.71
N GLY A 17 4.24 7.41 13.71
CA GLY A 17 3.52 8.49 14.41
C GLY A 17 2.23 8.86 13.67
N ASP A 18 2.36 9.27 12.41
CA ASP A 18 1.25 9.49 11.49
C ASP A 18 1.15 8.38 10.43
N VAL A 19 -0.04 8.22 9.82
CA VAL A 19 -0.29 7.26 8.74
C VAL A 19 0.12 7.86 7.40
N LEU A 20 1.18 7.33 6.79
CA LEU A 20 1.64 7.70 5.45
C LEU A 20 1.14 6.70 4.41
N LEU A 21 0.30 7.14 3.48
CA LEU A 21 -0.15 6.34 2.34
C LEU A 21 0.97 6.24 1.29
N LEU A 22 1.41 5.02 0.99
CA LEU A 22 2.54 4.75 0.09
C LEU A 22 2.08 4.48 -1.35
N CYS A 23 1.07 3.63 -1.52
CA CYS A 23 0.51 3.34 -2.84
C CYS A 23 -0.88 2.68 -2.76
N GLY A 24 -1.63 2.78 -3.85
CA GLY A 24 -2.89 2.09 -4.06
C GLY A 24 -2.87 1.35 -5.40
N GLY A 25 -3.47 0.16 -5.45
CA GLY A 25 -3.57 -0.64 -6.67
C GLY A 25 -4.72 -1.63 -6.62
N ASP A 26 -4.93 -2.38 -7.69
CA ASP A 26 -5.97 -3.40 -7.75
C ASP A 26 -5.43 -4.79 -7.35
N LYS A 27 -6.26 -5.83 -7.46
CA LYS A 27 -5.84 -7.20 -7.13
C LYS A 27 -4.73 -7.73 -8.04
N ASN A 28 -4.71 -7.32 -9.30
CA ASN A 28 -3.77 -7.80 -10.33
C ASN A 28 -2.39 -7.14 -10.20
N SER A 29 -2.33 -5.93 -9.64
CA SER A 29 -1.07 -5.20 -9.42
C SER A 29 -0.40 -5.49 -8.06
N GLN A 30 -1.04 -6.26 -7.17
CA GLN A 30 -0.58 -6.50 -5.80
C GLN A 30 0.91 -6.85 -5.65
N PRO A 31 1.51 -7.77 -6.42
CA PRO A 31 2.92 -8.10 -6.24
C PRO A 31 3.85 -6.91 -6.52
N ARG A 32 3.50 -6.09 -7.51
CA ARG A 32 4.23 -4.88 -7.88
C ARG A 32 4.07 -3.81 -6.81
N ASP A 33 2.86 -3.64 -6.30
CA ASP A 33 2.56 -2.61 -5.31
C ASP A 33 3.19 -2.91 -3.95
N ILE A 34 3.26 -4.19 -3.53
CA ILE A 34 4.00 -4.60 -2.32
C ILE A 34 5.47 -4.20 -2.43
N LYS A 35 6.11 -4.47 -3.58
CA LYS A 35 7.52 -4.12 -3.80
C LYS A 35 7.71 -2.61 -3.76
N LYS A 36 6.80 -1.85 -4.39
CA LYS A 36 6.83 -0.38 -4.41
C LYS A 36 6.64 0.20 -3.01
N ALA A 37 5.66 -0.30 -2.25
CA ALA A 37 5.41 0.10 -0.87
C ALA A 37 6.62 -0.12 0.03
N LYS A 38 7.28 -1.29 -0.07
CA LYS A 38 8.49 -1.60 0.70
C LYS A 38 9.67 -0.70 0.36
N ASN A 39 9.80 -0.30 -0.91
CA ASN A 39 10.85 0.64 -1.32
C ASN A 39 10.56 2.03 -0.77
N LEU A 40 9.33 2.52 -0.92
CA LEU A 40 8.92 3.82 -0.39
C LEU A 40 9.07 3.88 1.14
N ALA A 41 8.71 2.82 1.86
CA ALA A 41 8.88 2.73 3.32
C ALA A 41 10.34 2.80 3.82
N LYS A 42 11.33 2.59 2.93
CA LYS A 42 12.76 2.73 3.26
C LYS A 42 13.27 4.13 2.96
N GLU A 43 12.63 4.83 2.03
CA GLU A 43 12.99 6.18 1.60
C GLU A 43 12.40 7.25 2.52
N TYR A 44 11.28 6.94 3.18
CA TYR A 44 10.62 7.74 4.23
C TYR A 44 10.77 7.05 5.60
#